data_AF-M1CSB4-F1
#
_entry.id   AF-M1CSB4-F1
#
_cell.length_a   1.000
_cell.length_b   1.000
_cell.length_c   1.000
_cell.angle_alpha   90.00
_cell.angle_beta   90.00
_cell.angle_gamma   90.00
#
_symmetry.space_group_name_H-M   'P 1'
#
loop_
_entity.id
_entity.type
_entity.pdbx_description
1 polymer ?
#
loop_
_entity_poly.entity_id
_entity_poly.type
_entity_poly.pdbx_seq_one_letter_code
_entity_poly.pdbx_strand_id
1 'polypeptide(L)'
;MESHQASKLDTSGTAKAVISCFEKLGVSFDLDEVQLIRDPVQQVEMVGVPEEYLLGHAFHMYHLTSPDGTVSFEFQHNVCGRSIYAEGTVDAILFLAKKVKLKEEKQIYDMIDVLREGNMR
;
A
#
# COMPACT_ATOMS: atom_id res chain seq x y z
N MET A 1 -10.59 1.35 -5.64
CA MET A 1 -9.89 1.23 -6.94
C MET A 1 -8.39 1.13 -6.72
N GLU A 2 -7.66 0.53 -7.67
CA GLU A 2 -6.19 0.55 -7.66
C GLU A 2 -5.60 0.71 -9.06
N SER A 3 -4.41 1.29 -9.12
CA SER A 3 -3.62 1.47 -10.33
C SER A 3 -2.20 0.98 -10.10
N HIS A 4 -1.76 0.08 -10.99
CA HIS A 4 -0.43 -0.54 -11.07
C HIS A 4 -0.04 -0.64 -12.54
N GLN A 5 1.16 -1.14 -12.85
CA GLN A 5 1.59 -1.34 -14.24
C GLN A 5 0.59 -2.20 -15.02
N ALA A 6 0.46 -1.97 -16.33
CA ALA A 6 -0.49 -2.69 -17.20
C ALA A 6 -0.33 -4.24 -17.17
N SER A 7 0.87 -4.74 -16.88
CA SER A 7 1.15 -6.19 -16.75
C SER A 7 0.70 -6.81 -15.43
N LYS A 8 0.32 -6.00 -14.42
CA LYS A 8 -0.16 -6.47 -13.12
C LYS A 8 -1.65 -6.85 -13.24
N LEU A 9 -1.93 -8.14 -13.42
CA LEU A 9 -3.29 -8.64 -13.65
C LEU A 9 -4.09 -8.85 -12.36
N ASP A 10 -3.42 -9.03 -11.23
CA ASP A 10 -4.05 -9.34 -9.94
C ASP A 10 -4.17 -8.11 -9.03
N THR A 11 -5.22 -8.11 -8.20
CA THR A 11 -5.38 -7.14 -7.11
C THR A 11 -4.20 -7.23 -6.14
N SER A 12 -3.63 -6.08 -5.78
CA SER A 12 -2.51 -5.97 -4.85
C SER A 12 -2.77 -6.70 -3.53
N GLY A 13 -1.76 -7.42 -3.02
CA GLY A 13 -1.84 -8.06 -1.70
C GLY A 13 -2.12 -7.05 -0.59
N THR A 14 -1.59 -5.83 -0.69
CA THR A 14 -1.89 -4.74 0.24
C THR A 14 -3.36 -4.35 0.18
N ALA A 15 -3.94 -4.23 -1.02
CA ALA A 15 -5.35 -3.92 -1.19
C ALA A 15 -6.25 -5.01 -0.60
N LYS A 16 -5.95 -6.29 -0.87
CA LYS A 16 -6.69 -7.43 -0.28
C LYS A 16 -6.66 -7.39 1.24
N ALA A 17 -5.50 -7.11 1.85
CA ALA A 17 -5.38 -7.01 3.30
C ALA A 17 -6.21 -5.84 3.87
N VAL A 18 -6.19 -4.66 3.23
CA VAL A 18 -6.98 -3.50 3.65
C VAL A 18 -8.49 -3.76 3.51
N ILE A 19 -8.93 -4.35 2.40
CA ILE A 19 -10.34 -4.72 2.19
C ILE A 19 -10.80 -5.69 3.27
N SER A 20 -9.98 -6.69 3.64
CA SER A 20 -10.30 -7.61 4.73
C SER A 20 -10.49 -6.93 6.09
N CYS A 21 -9.86 -5.76 6.30
CA CYS A 21 -10.11 -4.94 7.49
C CYS A 21 -11.47 -4.26 7.43
N PHE A 22 -11.90 -3.76 6.27
CA PHE A 22 -13.25 -3.19 6.10
C PHE A 22 -14.35 -4.24 6.23
N GLU A 23 -14.13 -5.45 5.73
CA GLU A 23 -15.06 -6.58 5.94
C GLU A 23 -15.24 -6.89 7.43
N LYS A 24 -14.15 -6.91 8.20
CA LYS A 24 -14.20 -7.05 9.66
C LYS A 24 -14.91 -5.90 10.37
N LEU A 25 -14.95 -4.72 9.76
CA LEU A 25 -15.71 -3.56 10.23
C LEU A 25 -17.19 -3.59 9.81
N GLY A 26 -17.63 -4.63 9.08
CA GLY A 26 -19.02 -4.86 8.70
C GLY A 26 -19.37 -4.43 7.27
N VAL A 27 -18.39 -4.06 6.44
CA VAL A 27 -18.62 -3.77 5.03
C VAL A 27 -18.78 -5.08 4.25
N SER A 28 -19.80 -5.17 3.40
CA SER A 28 -19.92 -6.25 2.41
C SER A 28 -19.29 -5.78 1.11
N PHE A 29 -18.21 -6.40 0.67
CA PHE A 29 -17.50 -6.04 -0.56
C PHE A 29 -16.90 -7.28 -1.22
N ASP A 30 -17.10 -7.45 -2.52
CA ASP A 30 -16.48 -8.55 -3.26
C ASP A 30 -15.13 -8.12 -3.84
N LEU A 31 -14.08 -8.92 -3.67
CA LEU A 31 -12.76 -8.61 -4.21
C LEU A 31 -12.74 -8.49 -5.74
N ASP A 32 -13.69 -9.12 -6.43
CA ASP A 32 -13.86 -9.00 -7.88
C ASP A 32 -14.46 -7.64 -8.30
N GLU A 33 -15.02 -6.87 -7.36
CA GLU A 33 -15.51 -5.50 -7.58
C GLU A 33 -14.38 -4.45 -7.55
N VAL A 34 -13.14 -4.84 -7.23
CA VAL A 34 -12.01 -3.91 -7.25
C VAL A 34 -11.75 -3.42 -8.68
N GLN A 35 -11.95 -2.12 -8.90
CA GLN A 35 -11.61 -1.47 -10.17
C GLN A 35 -10.08 -1.43 -10.36
N LEU A 36 -9.59 -2.26 -11.28
CA LEU A 36 -8.19 -2.33 -11.68
C LEU A 36 -7.93 -1.37 -12.86
N ILE A 37 -7.40 -0.18 -12.59
CA ILE A 37 -7.07 0.78 -13.64
C ILE A 37 -5.70 0.41 -14.21
N ARG A 38 -5.67 -0.03 -15.47
CA ARG A 38 -4.47 -0.49 -16.19
C ARG A 38 -4.26 0.23 -17.53
N ASP A 39 -5.28 0.90 -18.03
CA ASP A 39 -5.20 1.72 -19.23
C ASP A 39 -4.35 2.98 -18.95
N PRO A 40 -3.22 3.20 -19.66
CA PRO A 40 -2.32 4.31 -19.35
C PRO A 40 -2.97 5.69 -19.42
N VAL A 41 -3.95 5.88 -20.31
CA VAL A 41 -4.67 7.17 -20.43
C VAL A 41 -5.51 7.39 -19.18
N GLN A 42 -6.28 6.40 -18.74
CA GLN A 42 -7.02 6.48 -17.47
C GLN A 42 -6.09 6.64 -16.26
N GLN A 43 -4.92 6.01 -16.25
CA GLN A 43 -3.94 6.13 -15.16
C GLN A 43 -3.44 7.58 -15.01
N VAL A 44 -3.20 8.27 -16.11
CA VAL A 44 -2.80 9.68 -16.07
C VAL A 44 -4.00 10.58 -15.77
N GLU A 45 -5.07 10.49 -16.56
CA GLU A 45 -6.17 11.47 -16.56
C GLU A 45 -7.12 11.31 -15.37
N MET A 46 -7.44 10.07 -14.97
CA MET A 46 -8.39 9.78 -13.90
C MET A 46 -7.69 9.57 -12.55
N VAL A 47 -6.59 8.81 -12.55
CA VAL A 47 -5.90 8.44 -11.29
C VAL A 47 -4.86 9.48 -10.87
N GLY A 48 -4.35 10.28 -11.81
CA GLY A 48 -3.30 11.27 -11.54
C GLY A 48 -1.91 10.67 -11.39
N VAL A 49 -1.63 9.51 -12.01
CA VAL A 49 -0.28 8.94 -12.06
C VAL A 49 0.57 9.79 -13.00
N PRO A 50 1.72 10.34 -12.55
CA PRO A 50 2.61 11.08 -13.45
C PRO A 50 3.14 10.15 -14.55
N GLU A 51 3.22 10.63 -15.79
CA GLU A 51 3.61 9.84 -16.98
C GLU A 51 4.94 9.09 -16.78
N GLU A 52 5.93 9.72 -16.13
CA GLU A 52 7.24 9.13 -15.84
C GLU A 52 7.19 7.90 -14.91
N TYR A 53 6.10 7.72 -14.16
CA TYR A 53 5.91 6.59 -13.24
C TYR A 53 4.91 5.53 -13.72
N LEU A 54 4.37 5.62 -14.95
CA LEU A 54 3.43 4.62 -15.49
C LEU A 54 3.96 3.17 -15.47
N LEU A 55 5.28 3.02 -15.57
CA LEU A 55 5.96 1.72 -15.52
C LEU A 55 6.36 1.31 -14.09
N GLY A 56 5.96 2.07 -13.08
CA GLY A 56 6.57 2.05 -11.76
C GLY A 56 5.76 2.79 -10.71
N HIS A 57 4.50 2.42 -10.50
CA HIS A 57 3.64 3.03 -9.49
C HIS A 57 2.76 2.01 -8.76
N ALA A 58 2.20 2.44 -7.64
CA ALA A 58 1.14 1.74 -6.92
C ALA A 58 0.23 2.77 -6.25
N PHE A 59 -0.96 3.02 -6.81
CA PHE A 59 -1.94 3.99 -6.31
C PHE A 59 -3.18 3.21 -5.87
N HIS A 60 -3.68 3.47 -4.67
CA HIS A 60 -4.91 2.85 -4.18
C HIS A 60 -5.79 3.90 -3.52
N MET A 61 -7.08 3.77 -3.75
CA MET A 61 -8.12 4.62 -3.16
C MET A 61 -9.26 3.74 -2.68
N TYR A 62 -9.60 3.89 -1.40
CA TYR A 62 -10.70 3.21 -0.73
C TYR A 62 -11.72 4.27 -0.34
N HIS A 63 -12.95 4.10 -0.83
CA HIS A 63 -14.04 5.04 -0.60
C HIS A 63 -15.18 4.31 0.11
N LEU A 64 -15.57 4.80 1.28
CA LEU A 64 -16.69 4.27 2.07
C LEU A 64 -17.77 5.35 2.16
N THR A 65 -19.02 4.97 1.89
CA THR A 65 -20.17 5.86 1.95
C THR A 65 -21.23 5.29 2.88
N SER A 66 -21.84 6.13 3.74
CA SER A 66 -22.95 5.70 4.60
C SER A 66 -24.20 5.34 3.78
N PRO A 67 -25.10 4.48 4.30
CA PRO A 67 -26.31 4.10 3.57
C PRO A 67 -27.22 5.27 3.14
N ASP A 68 -27.22 6.37 3.91
CA ASP A 68 -27.99 7.59 3.60
C ASP A 68 -27.24 8.58 2.69
N GLY A 69 -26.00 8.25 2.30
CA GLY A 69 -25.16 9.08 1.43
C GLY A 69 -24.59 10.34 2.08
N THR A 70 -24.78 10.55 3.38
CA THR A 70 -24.38 11.82 4.03
C THR A 70 -22.96 11.81 4.57
N VAL A 71 -22.35 10.64 4.74
CA VAL A 71 -20.99 10.47 5.28
C VAL A 71 -20.12 9.75 4.26
N SER A 72 -18.93 10.31 4.02
CA SER A 72 -17.94 9.77 3.11
C SER A 72 -16.58 9.72 3.79
N PHE A 73 -15.90 8.58 3.71
CA PHE A 73 -14.49 8.42 4.08
C PHE A 73 -13.69 8.03 2.84
N GLU A 74 -12.54 8.65 2.68
CA GLU A 74 -11.60 8.31 1.63
C GLU A 74 -10.21 8.08 2.22
N PHE A 75 -9.57 6.99 1.80
CA PHE A 75 -8.20 6.67 2.15
C PHE A 75 -7.41 6.46 0.87
N GLN A 76 -6.29 7.17 0.74
CA GLN A 76 -5.43 7.07 -0.42
C GLN A 76 -3.97 6.86 0.00
N HIS A 77 -3.26 6.01 -0.74
CA HIS A 77 -1.82 5.88 -0.64
C HIS A 77 -1.22 5.61 -2.02
N ASN A 78 -0.32 6.51 -2.42
CA ASN A 78 0.24 6.56 -3.76
C ASN A 78 1.76 6.46 -3.70
N VAL A 79 2.32 5.53 -4.46
CA VAL A 79 3.75 5.33 -4.58
C VAL A 79 4.17 5.59 -6.01
N CYS A 80 5.10 6.52 -6.17
CA CYS A 80 5.83 6.77 -7.40
C CYS A 80 7.23 6.15 -7.32
N GLY A 81 7.58 5.33 -8.31
CA GLY A 81 8.89 4.70 -8.41
C GLY A 81 9.16 3.71 -7.29
N ARG A 82 10.39 3.75 -6.78
CA ARG A 82 10.92 2.72 -5.86
C ARG A 82 11.50 3.28 -4.56
N SER A 83 11.46 4.60 -4.37
CA SER A 83 12.13 5.27 -3.26
C SER A 83 11.63 4.76 -1.90
N ILE A 84 10.32 4.59 -1.70
CA ILE A 84 9.77 4.08 -0.44
C ILE A 84 10.33 2.71 -0.04
N TYR A 85 10.59 1.84 -1.03
CA TYR A 85 11.15 0.51 -0.78
C TYR A 85 12.65 0.60 -0.46
N ALA A 86 13.38 1.49 -1.14
CA ALA A 86 14.79 1.73 -0.84
C ALA A 86 14.97 2.28 0.57
N GLU A 87 14.21 3.31 0.94
CA GLU A 87 14.27 3.92 2.26
C GLU A 87 13.87 2.95 3.38
N GLY A 88 12.77 2.20 3.20
CA GLY A 88 12.37 1.18 4.16
C GLY A 88 13.38 0.05 4.31
N THR A 89 14.13 -0.28 3.25
CA THR A 89 15.23 -1.25 3.33
C THR A 89 16.39 -0.69 4.16
N VAL A 90 16.73 0.59 4.01
CA VAL A 90 17.76 1.23 4.84
C VAL A 90 17.34 1.24 6.31
N ASP A 91 16.08 1.54 6.63
CA ASP A 91 15.57 1.44 8.00
C ASP A 91 15.67 0.01 8.54
N ALA A 92 15.29 -0.99 7.77
CA ALA A 92 15.40 -2.39 8.18
C ALA A 92 16.85 -2.81 8.45
N ILE A 93 17.82 -2.32 7.67
CA ILE A 93 19.25 -2.55 7.89
C ILE A 93 19.71 -1.91 9.20
N LEU A 94 19.33 -0.66 9.46
CA LEU A 94 19.68 0.05 10.71
C LEU A 94 19.07 -0.65 11.93
N PHE A 95 17.80 -1.05 11.83
CA PHE A 95 17.11 -1.85 12.82
C PHE A 95 17.89 -3.14 13.12
N LEU A 96 18.19 -3.92 12.07
CA LEU A 96 18.83 -5.22 12.24
C LEU A 96 20.26 -5.08 12.78
N ALA A 97 21.02 -4.07 12.33
CA ALA A 97 22.35 -3.78 12.85
C ALA A 97 22.32 -3.49 14.36
N LYS A 98 21.29 -2.77 14.85
CA LYS A 98 21.08 -2.55 16.28
C LYS A 98 20.78 -3.86 17.02
N LYS A 99 19.88 -4.71 16.49
CA LYS A 99 19.54 -6.01 17.12
C LYS A 99 20.74 -6.95 17.21
N VAL A 100 21.58 -6.99 16.17
CA VAL A 100 22.84 -7.76 16.18
C VAL A 100 23.82 -7.21 17.22
N LYS A 101 24.00 -5.89 17.30
CA LYS A 101 24.90 -5.26 18.28
C LYS A 101 24.48 -5.54 19.72
N LEU A 102 23.17 -5.57 19.97
CA LEU A 102 22.59 -5.89 21.29
C LEU A 102 22.54 -7.40 21.59
N LYS A 103 22.86 -8.26 20.62
CA LYS A 103 22.80 -9.73 20.74
C LYS A 103 21.43 -10.23 21.18
N GLU A 104 20.38 -9.65 20.60
CA GLU A 104 19.00 -10.04 20.86
C GLU A 104 18.77 -11.53 20.54
N GLU A 105 17.96 -12.21 21.36
CA GLU A 105 17.66 -13.64 21.16
C GLU A 105 16.83 -13.87 19.90
N LYS A 106 15.85 -13.00 19.62
CA LYS A 106 15.02 -13.08 18.40
C LYS A 106 15.91 -12.89 17.15
N GLN A 107 15.78 -13.80 16.18
CA GLN A 107 16.62 -13.82 14.97
C GLN A 107 15.88 -13.42 13.69
N ILE A 108 14.57 -13.65 13.63
CA ILE A 108 13.76 -13.37 12.44
C ILE A 108 12.80 -12.23 12.76
N TYR A 109 12.81 -11.20 11.93
CA TYR A 109 12.04 -9.98 12.10
C TYR A 109 11.28 -9.64 10.82
N ASP A 110 10.21 -8.86 10.95
CA ASP A 110 9.45 -8.31 9.83
C ASP A 110 9.41 -6.77 9.87
N MET A 111 8.66 -6.15 8.96
CA MET A 111 8.55 -4.69 8.90
C MET A 111 7.71 -4.09 10.05
N ILE A 112 6.88 -4.89 10.72
CA ILE A 112 6.15 -4.44 11.92
C ILE A 112 7.12 -4.30 13.09
N ASP A 113 8.08 -5.22 13.22
CA ASP A 113 9.16 -5.09 14.20
C ASP A 113 9.99 -3.81 13.96
N VAL A 114 10.33 -3.53 12.70
CA VAL A 114 11.07 -2.30 12.32
C VAL A 114 10.27 -1.05 12.69
N LEU A 115 8.98 -1.00 12.34
CA LEU A 115 8.11 0.14 12.65
C LEU A 115 7.95 0.39 14.15
N ARG A 116 7.90 -0.67 14.97
CA ARG A 116 7.78 -0.57 16.43
C ARG A 116 9.04 -0.03 17.11
N GLU A 117 10.20 -0.17 16.49
CA GLU A 117 11.44 0.42 17.01
C GLU A 117 11.40 1.96 16.97
N GLY A 118 10.58 2.52 16.08
CA GLY A 118 10.49 3.95 15.83
C GLY A 118 11.51 4.45 14.82
N ASN A 119 11.51 5.76 14.61
CA ASN A 119 12.43 6.39 13.67
C ASN A 119 13.89 6.28 14.16
N MET A 120 14.80 5.97 13.24
CA MET A 120 16.24 5.84 13.50
C MET A 120 17.09 6.82 12.67
N ARG A 121 16.45 7.80 12.01
CA ARG A 121 17.06 8.79 11.09
C ARG A 121 16.28 10.10 11.07
#